data_AF-W4JWW7-F1
#
_entry.id   AF-W4JWW7-F1
#
_cell.length_a   1.000
_cell.length_b   1.000
_cell.length_c   1.000
_cell.angle_alpha   90.00
_cell.angle_beta   90.00
_cell.angle_gamma   90.00
#
_symmetry.space_group_name_H-M   'P 1'
#
loop_
_entity.id
_entity.type
_entity.pdbx_description
1 polymer ?
#
loop_
_entity_poly.entity_id
_entity_poly.type
_entity_poly.pdbx_seq_one_letter_code
_entity_poly.pdbx_strand_id
1 'polypeptide(L)'
;MAKVGYDEDFSNLTRHHKHHTQDRVVFITGASRGIGEEIAVRYARAGASLAFVGRKQAALNLMKITILREVPQAKVLTFPMDVTNTQAIAQVVELTTRAT
;
A
#
# COMPACT_ATOMS: atom_id res chain seq x y z
N MET A 1 1.95 -28.01 32.29
CA MET A 1 2.55 -26.88 31.55
C MET A 1 2.35 -27.14 30.06
N ALA A 2 1.31 -26.55 29.45
CA ALA A 2 1.09 -26.66 28.02
C ALA A 2 1.72 -25.44 27.33
N LYS A 3 2.67 -25.67 26.42
CA LYS A 3 3.17 -24.65 25.50
C LYS A 3 2.05 -24.33 24.51
N VAL A 4 1.51 -23.12 24.56
CA VAL A 4 0.67 -22.57 23.50
C VAL A 4 1.60 -22.22 22.35
N GLY A 5 1.57 -23.03 21.29
CA GLY A 5 2.20 -22.68 20.02
C GLY A 5 1.32 -21.65 19.31
N TYR A 6 1.90 -20.51 18.94
CA TYR A 6 1.31 -19.65 17.92
C TYR A 6 1.64 -20.28 16.56
N ASP A 7 0.65 -20.86 15.90
CA ASP A 7 0.80 -21.30 14.51
C ASP A 7 0.80 -20.05 13.62
N GLU A 8 1.97 -19.68 13.07
CA GLU A 8 2.16 -18.51 12.19
C GLU A 8 1.62 -18.73 10.76
N ASP A 9 0.49 -19.41 10.59
CA ASP A 9 -0.11 -19.61 9.27
C ASP A 9 -1.09 -18.49 8.90
N PHE A 10 -0.54 -17.35 8.46
CA PHE A 10 -1.30 -16.23 7.92
C PHE A 10 -1.91 -16.49 6.52
N SER A 11 -1.69 -17.67 5.92
CA SER A 11 -2.23 -18.01 4.60
C SER A 11 -3.77 -18.14 4.61
N ASN A 12 -4.36 -18.44 5.78
CA ASN A 12 -5.81 -18.56 5.92
C ASN A 12 -6.53 -17.22 6.14
N LEU A 13 -5.85 -16.18 6.66
CA LEU A 13 -6.45 -14.84 6.83
C LEU A 13 -6.68 -14.13 5.47
N THR A 14 -5.94 -14.53 4.44
CA THR A 14 -5.96 -13.93 3.10
C THR A 14 -6.96 -14.57 2.14
N ARG A 15 -7.48 -15.77 2.41
CA ARG A 15 -8.39 -16.49 1.49
C ARG A 15 -9.78 -15.86 1.35
N HIS A 16 -10.34 -15.26 2.41
CA HIS A 16 -11.64 -14.56 2.30
C HIS A 16 -11.53 -13.09 1.84
N HIS A 17 -10.35 -12.46 1.97
CA HIS A 17 -10.16 -11.05 1.62
C HIS A 17 -9.55 -10.81 0.24
N LYS A 18 -8.93 -11.82 -0.38
CA LYS A 18 -8.30 -11.69 -1.71
C LYS A 18 -9.27 -11.16 -2.77
N HIS A 19 -10.53 -11.61 -2.73
CA HIS A 19 -11.57 -11.18 -3.67
C HIS A 19 -12.10 -9.76 -3.39
N HIS A 20 -11.88 -9.20 -2.20
CA HIS A 20 -12.41 -7.87 -1.84
C HIS A 20 -11.44 -6.73 -2.16
N THR A 21 -10.14 -7.02 -2.24
CA THR A 21 -9.08 -6.02 -2.47
C THR A 21 -8.62 -5.96 -3.92
N GLN A 22 -8.89 -7.02 -4.70
CA GLN A 22 -8.72 -7.00 -6.15
C GLN A 22 -9.57 -5.87 -6.73
N ASP A 23 -8.96 -5.03 -7.57
CA ASP A 23 -9.57 -3.83 -8.18
C ASP A 23 -9.94 -2.70 -7.18
N ARG A 24 -9.40 -2.72 -5.97
CA ARG A 24 -9.48 -1.59 -5.03
C ARG A 24 -8.22 -0.73 -5.08
N VAL A 25 -8.39 0.53 -4.70
CA VAL A 25 -7.28 1.46 -4.49
C VAL A 25 -7.00 1.59 -3.00
N VAL A 26 -5.75 1.39 -2.62
CA VAL A 26 -5.28 1.57 -1.25
C VAL A 26 -4.40 2.82 -1.19
N PHE A 27 -4.89 3.81 -0.45
CA PHE A 27 -4.23 5.08 -0.22
C PHE A 27 -3.38 5.02 1.05
N ILE A 28 -2.06 5.11 0.92
CA ILE A 28 -1.13 4.89 2.04
C ILE A 28 -0.29 6.15 2.28
N THR A 29 -0.54 6.79 3.42
CA THR A 29 0.33 7.85 3.95
C THR A 29 1.51 7.24 4.69
N GLY A 30 2.72 7.75 4.49
CA GLY A 30 3.91 7.22 5.16
C GLY A 30 4.35 5.84 4.63
N ALA A 31 4.04 5.53 3.37
CA ALA A 31 4.29 4.22 2.75
C ALA A 31 5.78 3.84 2.64
N SER A 32 6.71 4.77 2.85
CA SER A 32 8.12 4.59 2.48
C SER A 32 9.00 3.88 3.51
N ARG A 33 8.45 3.44 4.66
CA ARG A 33 9.20 2.72 5.71
C ARG A 33 8.29 2.07 6.74
N GLY A 34 8.81 1.04 7.43
CA GLY A 34 8.22 0.47 8.63
C GLY A 34 6.84 -0.13 8.35
N ILE A 35 5.84 0.22 9.17
CA ILE A 35 4.48 -0.35 9.05
C ILE A 35 3.87 -0.05 7.68
N GLY A 36 4.06 1.17 7.15
CA GLY A 36 3.48 1.56 5.86
C GLY A 36 4.04 0.77 4.68
N GLU A 37 5.31 0.37 4.76
CA GLU A 37 5.98 -0.45 3.75
C GLU A 37 5.42 -1.88 3.74
N GLU A 38 5.31 -2.51 4.91
CA GLU A 38 4.73 -3.84 5.06
C GLU A 38 3.27 -3.89 4.61
N ILE A 39 2.48 -2.85 4.95
CA ILE A 39 1.10 -2.70 4.47
C ILE A 39 1.07 -2.63 2.93
N ALA A 40 1.94 -1.81 2.33
CA ALA A 40 2.00 -1.66 0.88
C ALA A 40 2.32 -2.98 0.17
N VAL A 41 3.31 -3.74 0.66
CA VAL A 41 3.68 -5.04 0.10
C VAL A 41 2.52 -6.04 0.20
N ARG A 42 1.84 -6.11 1.36
CA ARG A 42 0.69 -7.00 1.56
C ARG A 42 -0.46 -6.68 0.59
N TYR A 43 -0.81 -5.41 0.43
CA TYR A 43 -1.89 -5.02 -0.49
C TYR A 43 -1.50 -5.16 -1.97
N ALA A 44 -0.24 -4.94 -2.34
CA ALA A 44 0.26 -5.24 -3.69
C ALA A 44 0.09 -6.73 -4.02
N ARG A 45 0.50 -7.63 -3.12
CA ARG A 45 0.36 -9.08 -3.29
C ARG A 45 -1.11 -9.54 -3.33
N ALA A 46 -2.00 -8.77 -2.71
CA ALA A 46 -3.44 -8.98 -2.75
C ALA A 46 -4.12 -8.41 -4.02
N GLY A 47 -3.35 -7.81 -4.95
CA GLY A 47 -3.84 -7.34 -6.24
C GLY A 47 -4.46 -5.94 -6.23
N ALA A 48 -4.26 -5.15 -5.16
CA ALA A 48 -4.74 -3.79 -5.10
C ALA A 48 -3.86 -2.82 -5.92
N SER A 49 -4.48 -1.73 -6.38
CA SER A 49 -3.73 -0.55 -6.85
C SER A 49 -3.31 0.29 -5.65
N LEU A 50 -2.11 0.86 -5.68
CA LEU A 50 -1.55 1.60 -4.56
C LEU A 50 -1.33 3.07 -4.90
N ALA A 51 -1.65 3.95 -3.96
CA ALA A 51 -1.33 5.37 -4.00
C ALA A 51 -0.48 5.73 -2.78
N PHE A 52 0.78 6.12 -3.01
CA PHE A 52 1.72 6.46 -1.94
C PHE A 52 1.80 7.95 -1.73
N VAL A 53 1.69 8.35 -0.47
CA VAL A 53 1.76 9.75 -0.06
C VAL A 53 2.85 9.97 0.98
N GLY A 54 3.66 10.99 0.75
CA GLY A 54 4.66 11.43 1.70
C GLY A 54 5.47 12.62 1.18
N ARG A 55 6.33 13.17 2.03
CA ARG A 55 7.00 14.45 1.73
C ARG A 55 8.14 14.37 0.71
N LYS A 56 8.80 13.21 0.59
CA LYS A 56 10.02 13.06 -0.21
C LYS A 56 9.77 12.17 -1.43
N GLN A 57 9.77 12.76 -2.63
CA GLN A 57 9.57 12.01 -3.88
C GLN A 57 10.54 10.84 -4.03
N ALA A 58 11.82 11.03 -3.69
CA ALA A 58 12.83 9.97 -3.79
C ALA A 58 12.47 8.73 -2.94
N ALA A 59 11.94 8.94 -1.74
CA ALA A 59 11.53 7.83 -0.87
C ALA A 59 10.30 7.10 -1.42
N LEU A 60 9.34 7.82 -2.00
CA LEU A 60 8.17 7.23 -2.65
C LEU A 60 8.57 6.44 -3.90
N ASN A 61 9.52 6.94 -4.70
CA ASN A 61 10.03 6.25 -5.88
C ASN A 61 10.77 4.96 -5.51
N LEU A 62 11.58 4.99 -4.45
CA LEU A 62 12.23 3.78 -3.93
C LEU A 62 11.18 2.75 -3.50
N MET A 63 10.14 3.18 -2.77
CA MET A 63 9.06 2.27 -2.38
C MET A 63 8.32 1.68 -3.59
N LYS A 64 8.05 2.49 -4.63
CA LYS A 64 7.48 2.00 -5.88
C LYS A 64 8.36 0.95 -6.55
N ILE A 65 9.68 1.17 -6.58
CA ILE A 65 10.64 0.18 -7.11
C ILE A 65 10.59 -1.11 -6.28
N THR A 66 10.56 -1.02 -4.95
CA THR A 66 10.42 -2.19 -4.06
C THR A 66 9.16 -2.98 -4.39
N ILE A 67 8.00 -2.31 -4.53
CA ILE A 67 6.76 -2.99 -4.92
C ILE A 67 6.88 -3.65 -6.29
N LEU A 68 7.42 -2.96 -7.30
CA LEU A 68 7.51 -3.51 -8.65
C LEU A 68 8.50 -4.67 -8.76
N ARG A 69 9.46 -4.78 -7.84
CA ARG A 69 10.33 -5.97 -7.74
C ARG A 69 9.59 -7.18 -7.19
N GLU A 70 8.71 -6.96 -6.21
CA GLU A 70 7.90 -8.02 -5.57
C GLU A 70 6.68 -8.42 -6.41
N VAL A 71 6.04 -7.45 -7.07
CA VAL A 71 4.81 -7.58 -7.85
C VAL A 71 4.95 -6.74 -9.13
N PRO A 72 5.55 -7.28 -10.20
CA PRO A 72 5.85 -6.52 -11.43
C PRO A 72 4.65 -5.86 -12.12
N GLN A 73 3.46 -6.44 -11.95
CA GLN A 73 2.21 -5.95 -12.51
C GLN A 73 1.46 -4.96 -11.61
N ALA A 74 2.01 -4.61 -10.44
CA ALA A 74 1.34 -3.71 -9.50
C ALA A 74 1.19 -2.30 -10.10
N LYS A 75 -0.01 -1.72 -9.92
CA LYS A 75 -0.29 -0.33 -10.26
C LYS A 75 0.05 0.56 -9.06
N VAL A 76 1.01 1.47 -9.22
CA VAL A 76 1.49 2.33 -8.13
C VAL A 76 1.60 3.78 -8.59
N LEU A 77 0.89 4.66 -7.90
CA LEU A 77 0.98 6.13 -8.00
C LEU A 77 1.76 6.70 -6.81
N THR A 78 2.47 7.80 -7.02
CA THR A 78 3.23 8.49 -5.97
C THR A 78 2.87 9.97 -5.96
N PHE A 79 2.60 10.50 -4.77
CA PHE A 79 2.19 11.89 -4.57
C PHE A 79 3.08 12.55 -3.50
N PRO A 80 4.04 13.40 -3.90
CA PRO A 80 4.87 14.12 -2.96
C PRO A 80 4.06 15.25 -2.32
N MET A 81 3.63 15.09 -1.07
CA MET A 81 2.94 16.15 -0.35
C MET A 81 3.09 16.04 1.16
N ASP A 82 2.79 17.14 1.83
CA ASP A 82 2.60 17.18 3.27
C ASP A 82 1.13 16.92 3.61
N VAL A 83 0.86 15.88 4.41
CA VAL A 83 -0.49 15.49 4.82
C VAL A 83 -1.13 16.46 5.81
N THR A 84 -0.40 17.48 6.28
CA THR A 84 -1.00 18.58 7.04
C THR A 84 -1.70 19.60 6.15
N ASN A 85 -1.42 19.59 4.83
CA ASN A 85 -2.10 20.43 3.86
C ASN A 85 -3.39 19.75 3.36
N THR A 86 -4.51 20.10 3.97
CA THR A 86 -5.83 19.52 3.69
C THR A 86 -6.32 19.77 2.27
N GLN A 87 -5.98 20.91 1.66
CA GLN A 87 -6.32 21.20 0.26
C GLN A 87 -5.56 20.29 -0.71
N ALA A 88 -4.26 20.07 -0.45
CA ALA A 88 -3.45 19.14 -1.25
C ALA A 88 -3.97 17.70 -1.15
N ILE A 89 -4.42 17.29 0.04
CA ILE A 89 -5.03 15.96 0.24
C ILE A 89 -6.27 15.78 -0.64
N ALA A 90 -7.19 16.75 -0.65
CA ALA A 90 -8.41 16.67 -1.44
C ALA A 90 -8.10 16.48 -2.94
N GLN A 91 -7.13 17.22 -3.46
CA GLN A 91 -6.69 17.09 -4.86
C GLN A 91 -6.09 15.71 -5.15
N VAL A 92 -5.26 15.19 -4.25
CA VAL A 92 -4.60 13.90 -4.44
C VAL A 92 -5.58 12.73 -4.35
N VAL A 93 -6.59 12.80 -3.49
CA VAL A 93 -7.68 11.81 -3.43
C VAL A 93 -8.48 11.79 -4.73
N GLU A 94 -8.81 12.95 -5.27
CA GLU A 94 -9.51 13.08 -6.56
C GLU A 94 -8.68 12.48 -7.71
N LEU A 95 -7.39 12.83 -7.80
CA LEU A 95 -6.46 12.28 -8.79
C LEU A 95 -6.32 10.76 -8.68
N THR A 96 -6.27 10.25 -7.46
CA THR A 96 -6.17 8.81 -7.20
C THR A 96 -7.40 8.06 -7.70
N THR A 97 -8.60 8.58 -7.48
CA THR A 97 -9.87 7.94 -7.87
C THR A 97 -10.06 7.91 -9.39
N ARG A 98 -9.49 8.87 -10.13
CA ARG A 98 -9.60 8.95 -11.60
C ARG A 98 -8.59 8.10 -12.36
N ALA A 99 -7.46 7.77 -11.73
CA ALA A 99 -6.32 7.14 -12.39
C ALA A 99 -6.34 5.60 -12.34
N THR A 100 -7.37 5.01 -11.72
CA THR A 100 -7.50 3.58 -11.43
C THR A 100 -8.88 3.08 -11.81
#